data_AF-A0A4R2JHE5-F1
#
_entry.id   AF-A0A4R2JHE5-F1
#
_cell.length_a   1.000
_cell.length_b   1.000
_cell.length_c   1.000
_cell.angle_alpha   90.00
_cell.angle_beta   90.00
_cell.angle_gamma   90.00
#
_symmetry.space_group_name_H-M   'P 1'
#
loop_
_entity.id
_entity.type
_entity.pdbx_description
1 polymer ?
#
loop_
_entity_poly.entity_id
_entity_poly.type
_entity_poly.pdbx_seq_one_letter_code
_entity_poly.pdbx_strand_id
1 'polypeptide(L)' 'MRRMNLRDIPDDVYTALAEAAEANRQSLNAFVVDRLAEAAEVLHMSDYVASYQPPRGTGISMEDAVAAVRKVRDAS' A
#
# COMPACT_ATOMS: atom_id res chain seq x y z
N MET A 1 4.59 20.89 5.26
CA MET A 1 5.05 19.49 5.45
C MET A 1 5.87 19.40 6.73
N ARG A 2 5.80 18.29 7.45
CA ARG A 2 6.70 18.02 8.60
C ARG A 2 8.00 17.41 8.09
N ARG A 3 9.12 17.71 8.77
CA ARG A 3 10.44 17.13 8.44
C ARG A 3 10.66 15.90 9.31
N MET A 4 11.14 14.82 8.70
CA MET A 4 11.52 13.59 9.37
C MET A 4 12.98 13.30 9.05
N ASN A 5 13.78 13.01 10.07
CA ASN A 5 15.17 12.57 9.90
C ASN A 5 15.23 11.08 10.18
N LEU A 6 15.50 10.29 9.14
CA LEU A 6 15.80 8.87 9.27
C LEU A 6 17.26 8.70 9.69
N ARG A 7 17.51 7.88 10.70
CA ARG A 7 18.84 7.56 11.23
C ARG A 7 19.02 6.06 11.27
N ASP A 8 20.27 5.63 11.30
CA ASP A 8 20.65 4.23 11.47
C ASP A 8 20.04 3.31 10.39
N ILE A 9 19.98 3.81 9.14
CA ILE A 9 19.54 3.02 7.99
C ILE A 9 20.68 2.06 7.62
N PRO A 10 20.45 0.74 7.58
CA PRO A 10 21.43 -0.22 7.09
C PRO A 10 21.88 0.10 5.66
N ASP A 11 23.17 -0.09 5.36
CA ASP A 11 23.76 0.29 4.08
C ASP A 11 23.08 -0.41 2.89
N ASP A 12 22.73 -1.69 3.05
CA ASP A 12 22.01 -2.48 2.04
C ASP A 12 20.61 -1.90 1.74
N VAL A 13 19.88 -1.48 2.77
CA VAL A 13 18.58 -0.82 2.63
C VAL A 13 18.74 0.54 1.95
N TYR A 14 19.76 1.31 2.32
CA TYR A 14 20.04 2.59 1.68
C TYR A 14 20.33 2.41 0.18
N THR A 15 21.20 1.47 -0.18
CA THR A 15 21.55 1.15 -1.57
C THR A 15 20.31 0.76 -2.37
N ALA A 16 19.49 -0.16 -1.85
CA ALA A 16 18.27 -0.60 -2.55
C ALA A 16 17.29 0.57 -2.79
N LEU A 17 17.12 1.46 -1.81
CA LEU A 17 16.26 2.65 -1.97
C LEU A 17 16.83 3.66 -2.97
N ALA A 18 18.16 3.82 -3.02
CA ALA A 18 18.82 4.71 -3.97
C ALA A 18 18.68 4.21 -5.41
N GLU A 19 18.91 2.92 -5.65
CA GLU A 19 18.72 2.27 -6.95
C GLU A 19 17.26 2.37 -7.41
N ALA A 20 16.31 2.13 -6.50
CA ALA A 20 14.88 2.25 -6.81
C ALA A 20 14.48 3.71 -7.14
N ALA A 21 15.03 4.69 -6.43
CA ALA A 21 14.79 6.10 -6.72
C ALA A 21 15.32 6.51 -8.11
N GLU A 22 16.52 6.05 -8.47
CA GLU A 22 17.12 6.28 -9.79
C GLU A 22 16.27 5.65 -10.90
N ALA A 23 15.85 4.39 -10.73
CA ALA A 23 14.98 3.70 -11.67
C ALA A 23 13.65 4.44 -11.92
N ASN A 24 13.13 5.13 -10.89
CA ASN A 24 11.92 5.95 -10.97
C ASN A 24 12.19 7.40 -11.40
N ARG A 25 13.44 7.77 -11.71
CA ARG A 25 13.88 9.14 -12.07
C ARG A 25 13.52 10.18 -11.01
N GLN A 26 13.60 9.79 -9.74
CA GLN A 26 13.31 10.63 -8.59
C GLN A 26 14.57 10.83 -7.75
N SER A 27 14.60 11.93 -6.98
CA SER A 27 15.56 12.02 -5.87
C SER A 27 15.20 10.99 -4.79
N LEU A 28 16.20 10.47 -4.06
CA LEU A 28 15.99 9.52 -2.97
C LEU A 28 14.95 10.01 -1.95
N ASN A 29 15.02 11.29 -1.56
CA ASN A 29 14.06 11.86 -0.62
C ASN A 29 12.63 11.88 -1.16
N ALA A 30 12.43 12.23 -2.44
CA ALA A 30 11.10 12.21 -3.04
C ALA A 30 10.54 10.79 -3.11
N PHE A 31 11.36 9.84 -3.57
CA PHE A 31 10.97 8.43 -3.64
C PHE A 31 10.57 7.87 -2.27
N VAL A 32 11.37 8.11 -1.23
CA VAL A 32 11.07 7.64 0.13
C VAL A 32 9.80 8.27 0.69
N VAL A 33 9.57 9.57 0.45
CA VAL A 33 8.32 10.24 0.87
C VAL A 33 7.10 9.61 0.19
N ASP A 34 7.18 9.32 -1.11
CA ASP A 34 6.09 8.66 -1.83
C ASP A 34 5.79 7.26 -1.27
N ARG A 35 6.84 6.46 -1.03
CA ARG A 35 6.67 5.12 -0.42
C ARG A 35 6.11 5.18 1.00
N LEU A 36 6.50 6.18 1.81
CA LEU A 36 5.94 6.39 3.14
C LEU A 36 4.46 6.80 3.09
N ALA A 37 4.06 7.58 2.09
CA ALA A 37 2.65 7.94 1.88
C ALA A 37 1.82 6.70 1.51
N GLU A 38 2.29 5.89 0.57
CA GLU A 38 1.64 4.61 0.22
C GLU A 38 1.55 3.67 1.43
N ALA A 39 2.63 3.53 2.20
CA ALA A 39 2.62 2.72 3.41
C ALA A 39 1.57 3.22 4.42
N ALA A 40 1.43 4.54 4.58
CA ALA A 40 0.42 5.13 5.45
C ALA A 40 -1.02 4.86 4.96
N GLU A 41 -1.26 4.87 3.65
CA GLU A 41 -2.55 4.48 3.09
C GLU A 41 -2.86 3.00 3.38
N VAL A 42 -1.87 2.12 3.25
CA VAL A 42 -2.02 0.68 3.54
C VAL A 42 -2.23 0.40 5.03
N LEU A 43 -1.59 1.16 5.93
CA LEU A 43 -1.86 1.06 7.38
C LEU A 43 -3.34 1.30 7.70
N HIS A 44 -3.98 2.19 6.96
CA HIS A 44 -5.40 2.47 7.10
C HIS A 44 -6.29 1.52 6.30
N MET A 45 -5.75 0.70 5.40
CA MET A 45 -6.57 -0.18 4.56
C MET A 45 -7.18 -1.33 5.37
N SER A 46 -6.49 -1.83 6.41
CA SER A 46 -7.09 -2.75 7.38
C SER A 46 -8.23 -2.08 8.15
N ASP A 47 -8.06 -0.82 8.53
CA ASP A 47 -9.08 -0.04 9.24
C ASP A 47 -10.27 0.28 8.31
N TYR A 48 -10.01 0.52 7.02
CA TYR A 48 -11.01 0.74 5.99
C TYR A 48 -11.84 -0.53 5.75
N VAL A 49 -11.18 -1.69 5.58
CA VAL A 49 -11.89 -2.98 5.45
C VAL A 49 -12.68 -3.29 6.72
N ALA A 50 -12.13 -3.02 7.90
CA ALA A 50 -12.80 -3.24 9.18
C ALA A 50 -13.99 -2.30 9.43
N SER A 51 -13.93 -1.07 8.90
CA SER A 51 -15.00 -0.07 9.02
C SER A 51 -16.00 -0.09 7.87
N TYR A 52 -15.72 -0.84 6.79
CA TYR A 52 -16.60 -0.94 5.64
C TYR A 52 -17.92 -1.62 6.04
N GLN A 53 -19.00 -0.83 6.07
CA GLN A 53 -20.35 -1.39 6.09
C GLN A 53 -20.77 -1.71 4.66
N PRO A 54 -21.06 -2.99 4.35
CA PRO A 54 -21.58 -3.34 3.04
C PRO A 54 -22.88 -2.57 2.77
N PRO A 55 -23.05 -1.99 1.56
CA PRO A 55 -24.28 -1.33 1.19
C PRO A 55 -25.45 -2.32 1.35
N ARG A 56 -26.45 -1.92 2.14
CA ARG A 56 -27.62 -2.74 2.43
C ARG A 56 -28.60 -2.69 1.26
N GLY A 57 -29.29 -3.79 0.99
CA GLY A 57 -30.31 -3.86 -0.07
C GLY A 57 -29.78 -4.08 -1.49
N THR A 58 -28.50 -4.44 -1.65
CA THR A 58 -27.90 -4.79 -2.95
C THR A 58 -28.27 -6.18 -3.43
N GLY A 59 -28.81 -7.04 -2.55
CA GLY A 59 -29.08 -8.45 -2.85
C GLY A 59 -27.81 -9.31 -2.98
N ILE A 60 -26.63 -8.74 -2.75
CA ILE A 60 -25.34 -9.43 -2.81
C ILE A 60 -25.01 -9.97 -1.43
N SER A 61 -24.82 -11.29 -1.33
CA SER A 61 -24.38 -11.94 -0.12
C SER A 61 -22.85 -11.88 0.04
N MET A 62 -22.35 -12.15 1.24
CA MET A 62 -20.91 -12.27 1.46
C MET A 62 -20.31 -13.46 0.68
N GLU A 63 -21.09 -14.52 0.47
CA GLU A 63 -20.68 -15.68 -0.33
C GLU A 63 -20.47 -15.31 -1.79
N ASP A 64 -21.32 -14.45 -2.36
CA ASP A 64 -21.18 -13.93 -3.72
C ASP A 64 -19.88 -13.11 -3.86
N ALA A 65 -19.58 -12.28 -2.87
CA ALA A 65 -18.36 -11.48 -2.83
C ALA A 65 -17.09 -12.38 -2.76
N VAL A 66 -17.10 -13.39 -1.89
CA VAL A 66 -15.98 -14.36 -1.78
C VAL A 66 -15.81 -15.17 -3.06
N ALA A 67 -16.90 -15.60 -3.68
CA ALA A 67 -16.87 -16.32 -4.96
C ALA A 67 -16.25 -15.47 -6.08
N ALA A 68 -16.60 -14.18 -6.14
CA ALA A 68 -16.03 -13.25 -7.12
C ALA A 68 -14.51 -13.09 -6.94
N VAL A 69 -14.04 -12.90 -5.71
CA VAL A 69 -12.59 -12.78 -5.42
C VAL A 69 -11.83 -14.05 -5.79
N ARG A 70 -12.37 -15.23 -5.43
CA ARG A 70 -11.76 -16.52 -5.79
C ARG A 70 -11.64 -16.70 -7.30
N LYS A 71 -12.70 -16.36 -8.04
CA LYS A 71 -12.71 -16.45 -9.51
C LYS A 71 -11.59 -15.63 -10.16
N VAL A 72 -11.33 -14.42 -9.65
CA VAL A 72 -10.25 -13.56 -10.17
C VAL A 72 -8.88 -14.13 -9.81
N ARG A 73 -8.70 -14.57 -8.55
CA ARG A 73 -7.44 -15.17 -8.08
C ARG A 73 -7.07 -16.42 -8.86
N ASP A 74 -8.03 -17.32 -9.09
CA ASP A 74 -7.77 -18.61 -9.76
C ASP A 74 -7.62 -18.45 -11.28
N ALA A 75 -7.85 -17.25 -11.83
CA ALA A 75 -7.67 -16.90 -13.24
C ALA A 75 -6.35 -16.16 -13.54
N SER A 76 -5.55 -15.83 -12.52
CA SER A 76 -4.21 -15.23 -12.63
C SER A 76 -3.13 -16.27 -12.35
#